data_AF-A0A368F4V9-F1
#
_entry.id   AF-A0A368F4V9-F1
#
_cell.length_a   1.000
_cell.length_b   1.000
_cell.length_c   1.000
_cell.angle_alpha   90.00
_cell.angle_beta   90.00
_cell.angle_gamma   90.00
#
_symmetry.space_group_name_H-M   'P 1'
#
loop_
_entity.id
_entity.type
_entity.pdbx_description
1 polymer ?
#
loop_
_entity_poly.entity_id
_entity_poly.type
_entity_poly.pdbx_seq_one_letter_code
_entity_poly.pdbx_strand_id
1 'polypeptide(L)'
;WLVAKLEAIGDVPAGLLPKKEDLAHRIDDVNKKLDDQVNDLKRFEEKTIELQNVVDECRDKLKKRDAPEPIETVQKDAEDLAVVLATIDAIPQEELSPRNQLARDANNIKEQAKEQLSTIRKALAEEEKARERQDELKDRLSAVADSLNKVDPENVEPTQQLLSSLDVELQKLGGIADACQQFAITSSPIVSHDDLDKTLPDQVRDLQKKCDDVKKNAEQIAQLNAVAPEILMISESLQQQPEQIPSNLNEQQSVLEDLETKKQRLENLLQTIPAGDATEELRQRSAWDLSKLKDLLKRLGDSVGDKLAALAAFNAARKDAEDQLLAITGPESVEKTPDELKKDEESLARLQQSISQLDRDGLDDEQKVEHAQLLDRINESLAVIKQRRNDLEDELARRAADESLRDAIAPLVTALIDNILQFDCLLLKPFQVIHLVV
;
A
#
# COMPACT_ATOMS: atom_id res chain seq x y z
N TRP A 1 2.30 -44.32 109.12
CA TRP A 1 2.05 -43.69 110.44
C TRP A 1 0.91 -44.38 111.19
N LEU A 2 -0.31 -44.48 110.63
CA LEU A 2 -1.46 -45.11 111.32
C LEU A 2 -1.21 -46.57 111.76
N VAL A 3 -0.68 -47.42 110.88
CA VAL A 3 -0.37 -48.84 111.20
C VAL A 3 0.54 -48.98 112.43
N ALA A 4 1.63 -48.20 112.48
CA ALA A 4 2.56 -48.18 113.61
C ALA A 4 1.93 -47.69 114.94
N LYS A 5 0.79 -46.96 114.90
CA LYS A 5 -0.01 -46.66 116.10
C LYS A 5 -0.95 -47.79 116.52
N LEU A 6 -1.29 -48.71 115.62
CA LEU A 6 -2.15 -49.87 115.89
C LEU A 6 -1.35 -51.03 116.53
N GLU A 7 -0.07 -51.15 116.17
CA GLU A 7 0.90 -52.08 116.78
C GLU A 7 1.29 -51.66 118.20
N ALA A 8 1.35 -50.35 118.47
CA ALA A 8 1.68 -49.80 119.80
C ALA A 8 0.62 -50.10 120.89
N ILE A 9 -0.50 -50.74 120.55
CA ILE A 9 -1.55 -51.17 121.48
C ILE A 9 -1.30 -52.62 121.89
N GLY A 10 -0.45 -52.81 122.90
CA GLY A 10 -0.24 -54.08 123.59
C GLY A 10 -1.46 -54.50 124.43
N ASP A 11 -1.68 -55.82 124.53
CA ASP A 11 -2.77 -56.49 125.26
C ASP A 11 -4.17 -55.88 125.11
N VAL A 12 -4.83 -56.26 124.01
CA VAL A 12 -6.25 -55.98 123.78
C VAL A 12 -7.10 -57.08 124.42
N PRO A 13 -8.09 -56.75 125.28
CA PRO A 13 -8.98 -57.75 125.89
C PRO A 13 -9.70 -58.61 124.85
N ALA A 14 -9.85 -59.91 125.13
CA ALA A 14 -10.34 -60.90 124.15
C ALA A 14 -11.69 -60.54 123.47
N GLY A 15 -12.61 -59.90 124.20
CA GLY A 15 -13.89 -59.42 123.66
C GLY A 15 -13.81 -58.19 122.73
N LEU A 16 -12.62 -57.64 122.52
CA LEU A 16 -12.35 -56.50 121.64
C LEU A 16 -11.45 -56.85 120.44
N LEU A 17 -10.82 -58.04 120.41
CA LEU A 17 -10.03 -58.51 119.26
C LEU A 17 -10.81 -58.47 117.93
N PRO A 18 -12.07 -58.97 117.83
CA PRO A 18 -12.85 -58.88 116.59
C PRO A 18 -13.10 -57.45 116.10
N LYS A 19 -13.07 -56.46 117.00
CA LYS A 19 -13.21 -55.04 116.65
C LYS A 19 -11.88 -54.42 116.24
N LYS A 20 -10.73 -54.91 116.71
CA LYS A 20 -9.40 -54.54 116.19
C LYS A 20 -9.21 -55.08 114.77
N GLU A 21 -9.68 -56.30 114.52
CA GLU A 21 -9.63 -56.95 113.20
C GLU A 21 -10.56 -56.25 112.18
N ASP A 22 -11.80 -55.91 112.53
CA ASP A 22 -12.68 -55.07 111.68
C ASP A 22 -12.05 -53.70 111.37
N LEU A 23 -11.49 -53.02 112.39
CA LEU A 23 -10.81 -51.73 112.16
C LEU A 23 -9.58 -51.87 111.27
N ALA A 24 -8.79 -52.94 111.41
CA ALA A 24 -7.61 -53.18 110.58
C ALA A 24 -8.01 -53.38 109.11
N HIS A 25 -8.97 -54.27 108.84
CA HIS A 25 -9.50 -54.47 107.49
C HIS A 25 -10.04 -53.17 106.89
N ARG A 26 -10.80 -52.38 107.66
CA ARG A 26 -11.35 -51.09 107.18
C ARG A 26 -10.29 -50.01 106.99
N ILE A 27 -9.17 -50.06 107.71
CA ILE A 27 -8.02 -49.20 107.48
C ILE A 27 -7.31 -49.58 106.18
N ASP A 28 -7.08 -50.87 105.93
CA ASP A 28 -6.47 -51.33 104.67
C ASP A 28 -7.37 -51.08 103.46
N ASP A 29 -8.68 -51.24 103.60
CA ASP A 29 -9.66 -50.94 102.57
C ASP A 29 -9.71 -49.43 102.22
N VAL A 30 -9.40 -48.55 103.19
CA VAL A 30 -9.26 -47.10 103.00
C VAL A 30 -7.88 -46.73 102.45
N ASN A 31 -6.80 -47.35 102.94
CA ASN A 31 -5.45 -47.17 102.41
C ASN A 31 -5.41 -47.54 100.92
N LYS A 32 -5.96 -48.71 100.56
CA LYS A 32 -6.05 -49.17 99.17
C LYS A 32 -6.83 -48.19 98.29
N LYS A 33 -8.01 -47.74 98.72
CA LYS A 33 -8.79 -46.73 97.97
C LYS A 33 -8.05 -45.40 97.82
N LEU A 34 -7.23 -45.02 98.80
CA LEU A 34 -6.40 -43.82 98.74
C LEU A 34 -5.20 -44.01 97.79
N ASP A 35 -4.54 -45.17 97.80
CA ASP A 35 -3.48 -45.52 96.86
C ASP A 35 -4.00 -45.61 95.42
N ASP A 36 -5.17 -46.24 95.21
CA ASP A 36 -5.87 -46.28 93.93
C ASP A 36 -6.15 -44.84 93.44
N GLN A 37 -6.74 -43.97 94.29
CA GLN A 37 -6.98 -42.56 93.97
C GLN A 37 -5.69 -41.76 93.68
N VAL A 38 -4.60 -42.00 94.42
CA VAL A 38 -3.31 -41.33 94.20
C VAL A 38 -2.66 -41.80 92.89
N ASN A 39 -2.85 -43.06 92.50
CA ASN A 39 -2.38 -43.58 91.22
C ASN A 39 -3.21 -43.06 90.04
N ASP A 40 -4.53 -42.93 90.22
CA ASP A 40 -5.41 -42.28 89.23
C ASP A 40 -5.08 -40.80 89.05
N LEU A 41 -4.81 -40.07 90.14
CA LEU A 41 -4.38 -38.67 90.10
C LEU A 41 -3.02 -38.52 89.39
N LYS A 42 -2.04 -39.38 89.66
CA LYS A 42 -0.74 -39.38 88.94
C LYS A 42 -0.93 -39.62 87.45
N ARG A 43 -1.68 -40.67 87.07
CA ARG A 43 -2.01 -40.95 85.66
C ARG A 43 -2.72 -39.77 84.99
N PHE A 44 -3.60 -39.09 85.73
CA PHE A 44 -4.28 -37.90 85.23
C PHE A 44 -3.30 -36.74 85.00
N GLU A 45 -2.36 -36.51 85.91
CA GLU A 45 -1.35 -35.43 85.81
C GLU A 45 -0.30 -35.73 84.73
N GLU A 46 0.26 -36.95 84.69
CA GLU A 46 1.13 -37.45 83.62
C GLU A 46 0.48 -37.27 82.24
N LYS A 47 -0.79 -37.70 82.09
CA LYS A 47 -1.53 -37.55 80.83
C LYS A 47 -1.90 -36.10 80.51
N THR A 48 -1.96 -35.21 81.51
CA THR A 48 -2.11 -33.77 81.27
C THR A 48 -0.84 -33.19 80.67
N ILE A 49 0.35 -33.62 81.15
CA ILE A 49 1.65 -33.18 80.63
C ILE A 49 1.86 -33.69 79.20
N GLU A 50 1.54 -34.95 78.90
CA GLU A 50 1.59 -35.49 77.52
C GLU A 50 0.77 -34.63 76.55
N LEU A 51 -0.50 -34.35 76.89
CA LEU A 51 -1.40 -33.60 76.02
C LEU A 51 -1.04 -32.11 75.95
N GLN A 52 -0.48 -31.52 77.01
CA GLN A 52 0.07 -30.16 76.99
C GLN A 52 1.23 -30.05 76.02
N ASN A 53 2.18 -31.00 76.03
CA ASN A 53 3.29 -31.01 75.08
C ASN A 53 2.80 -31.08 73.62
N VAL A 54 1.77 -31.89 73.32
CA VAL A 54 1.16 -31.96 71.98
C VAL A 54 0.47 -30.65 71.59
N VAL A 55 -0.23 -30.01 72.53
CA VAL A 55 -0.88 -28.71 72.33
C VAL A 55 0.12 -27.59 72.10
N ASP A 56 1.26 -27.59 72.80
CA ASP A 56 2.34 -26.61 72.59
C ASP A 56 3.14 -26.89 71.30
N GLU A 57 3.39 -28.15 70.93
CA GLU A 57 4.00 -28.46 69.61
C GLU A 57 3.08 -28.01 68.44
N CYS A 58 1.76 -28.09 68.63
CA CYS A 58 0.79 -27.54 67.67
C CYS A 58 0.78 -26.00 67.65
N ARG A 59 1.06 -25.36 68.78
CA ARG A 59 1.16 -23.89 68.93
C ARG A 59 2.42 -23.34 68.29
N ASP A 60 3.57 -24.01 68.45
CA ASP A 60 4.85 -23.59 67.88
C ASP A 60 4.86 -23.66 66.33
N LYS A 61 4.08 -24.58 65.75
CA LYS A 61 3.85 -24.65 64.29
C LYS A 61 2.95 -23.53 63.77
N LEU A 62 2.18 -22.88 64.65
CA LEU A 62 1.18 -21.87 64.30
C LEU A 62 1.83 -20.49 64.16
N LYS A 63 2.71 -20.37 63.15
CA LYS A 63 3.43 -19.14 62.80
C LYS A 63 2.46 -17.99 62.47
N LYS A 64 2.95 -16.76 62.61
CA LYS A 64 2.36 -15.57 61.98
C LYS A 64 3.18 -15.22 60.74
N ARG A 65 2.52 -14.89 59.62
CA ARG A 65 3.18 -14.26 58.47
C ARG A 65 3.26 -12.76 58.71
N ASP A 66 4.47 -12.27 58.87
CA ASP A 66 4.78 -10.83 58.91
C ASP A 66 5.16 -10.27 57.52
N ALA A 67 5.41 -11.14 56.54
CA ALA A 67 5.73 -10.82 55.16
C ALA A 67 5.22 -11.91 54.17
N PRO A 68 5.10 -11.60 52.87
CA PRO A 68 4.81 -12.59 51.82
C PRO A 68 6.06 -13.45 51.53
N GLU A 69 5.86 -14.74 51.24
CA GLU A 69 6.97 -15.69 50.97
C GLU A 69 6.72 -16.49 49.67
N PRO A 70 7.74 -17.11 49.05
CA PRO A 70 7.57 -17.86 47.80
C PRO A 70 6.57 -19.02 47.92
N ILE A 71 5.86 -19.33 46.83
CA ILE A 71 4.77 -20.32 46.81
C ILE A 71 5.11 -21.67 47.49
N GLU A 72 6.32 -22.20 47.27
CA GLU A 72 6.81 -23.47 47.86
C GLU A 72 6.76 -23.45 49.41
N THR A 73 7.11 -22.32 50.02
CA THR A 73 7.08 -22.14 51.48
C THR A 73 5.66 -22.03 52.02
N VAL A 74 4.78 -21.36 51.25
CA VAL A 74 3.37 -21.18 51.59
C VAL A 74 2.59 -22.49 51.47
N GLN A 75 2.89 -23.31 50.45
CA GLN A 75 2.37 -24.67 50.31
C GLN A 75 2.78 -25.52 51.51
N LYS A 76 4.06 -25.49 51.92
CA LYS A 76 4.52 -26.22 53.09
C LYS A 76 3.83 -25.79 54.39
N ASP A 77 3.65 -24.49 54.64
CA ASP A 77 2.90 -24.04 55.83
C ASP A 77 1.43 -24.51 55.79
N ALA A 78 0.82 -24.67 54.61
CA ALA A 78 -0.51 -25.25 54.47
C ALA A 78 -0.53 -26.75 54.80
N GLU A 79 0.56 -27.49 54.54
CA GLU A 79 0.75 -28.87 54.99
C GLU A 79 0.96 -28.93 56.52
N ASP A 80 1.87 -28.13 57.07
CA ASP A 80 2.15 -28.07 58.51
C ASP A 80 0.88 -27.70 59.32
N LEU A 81 0.07 -26.74 58.84
CA LEU A 81 -1.23 -26.40 59.45
C LEU A 81 -2.28 -27.51 59.30
N ALA A 82 -2.29 -28.26 58.19
CA ALA A 82 -3.16 -29.42 58.03
C ALA A 82 -2.77 -30.57 58.99
N VAL A 83 -1.47 -30.76 59.24
CA VAL A 83 -0.96 -31.68 60.27
C VAL A 83 -1.40 -31.22 61.65
N VAL A 84 -1.26 -29.94 62.01
CA VAL A 84 -1.75 -29.39 63.29
C VAL A 84 -3.23 -29.70 63.53
N LEU A 85 -4.09 -29.48 62.52
CA LEU A 85 -5.52 -29.81 62.64
C LEU A 85 -5.75 -31.31 62.85
N ALA A 86 -5.07 -32.17 62.08
CA ALA A 86 -5.18 -33.63 62.23
C ALA A 86 -4.68 -34.12 63.59
N THR A 87 -3.60 -33.53 64.13
CA THR A 87 -3.07 -33.86 65.46
C THR A 87 -4.06 -33.47 66.57
N ILE A 88 -4.70 -32.30 66.49
CA ILE A 88 -5.69 -31.87 67.50
C ILE A 88 -6.97 -32.69 67.40
N ASP A 89 -7.45 -32.99 66.19
CA ASP A 89 -8.66 -33.80 65.99
C ASP A 89 -8.47 -35.29 66.34
N ALA A 90 -7.23 -35.77 66.41
CA ALA A 90 -6.89 -37.09 66.93
C ALA A 90 -6.90 -37.19 68.47
N ILE A 91 -6.96 -36.07 69.21
CA ILE A 91 -6.98 -36.11 70.68
C ILE A 91 -8.36 -36.56 71.18
N PRO A 92 -8.46 -37.62 72.01
CA PRO A 92 -9.75 -38.10 72.52
C PRO A 92 -10.47 -37.02 73.34
N GLN A 93 -11.73 -36.74 72.97
CA GLN A 93 -12.57 -35.77 73.70
C GLN A 93 -12.80 -36.16 75.16
N GLU A 94 -12.76 -37.46 75.47
CA GLU A 94 -12.84 -38.01 76.84
C GLU A 94 -11.61 -37.61 77.68
N GLU A 95 -10.44 -37.46 77.07
CA GLU A 95 -9.23 -36.98 77.75
C GLU A 95 -9.19 -35.45 77.86
N LEU A 96 -9.70 -34.72 76.88
CA LEU A 96 -9.75 -33.25 76.90
C LEU A 96 -10.84 -32.69 77.83
N SER A 97 -12.03 -33.29 77.87
CA SER A 97 -13.19 -32.78 78.62
C SER A 97 -12.93 -32.47 80.11
N PRO A 98 -12.25 -33.32 80.91
CA PRO A 98 -11.94 -33.00 82.30
C PRO A 98 -10.83 -31.92 82.44
N ARG A 99 -10.10 -31.61 81.37
CA ARG A 99 -8.94 -30.70 81.34
C ARG A 99 -9.34 -29.34 80.76
N ASN A 100 -10.25 -28.64 81.45
CA ASN A 100 -10.91 -27.40 80.99
C ASN A 100 -10.02 -26.36 80.29
N GLN A 101 -8.80 -26.09 80.78
CA GLN A 101 -7.91 -25.13 80.11
C GLN A 101 -7.31 -25.72 78.83
N LEU A 102 -6.91 -26.99 78.86
CA LEU A 102 -6.35 -27.69 77.72
C LEU A 102 -7.35 -27.80 76.56
N ALA A 103 -8.62 -28.09 76.88
CA ALA A 103 -9.71 -28.09 75.90
C ALA A 103 -9.92 -26.72 75.24
N ARG A 104 -9.76 -25.62 75.98
CA ARG A 104 -9.82 -24.25 75.43
C ARG A 104 -8.62 -23.94 74.55
N ASP A 105 -7.42 -24.25 75.02
CA ASP A 105 -6.18 -24.01 74.28
C ASP A 105 -6.15 -24.77 72.96
N ALA A 106 -6.46 -26.08 72.98
CA ALA A 106 -6.58 -26.91 71.80
C ALA A 106 -7.65 -26.39 70.81
N ASN A 107 -8.82 -25.97 71.31
CA ASN A 107 -9.87 -25.42 70.45
C ASN A 107 -9.50 -24.05 69.85
N ASN A 108 -8.82 -23.18 70.61
CA ASN A 108 -8.32 -21.90 70.10
C ASN A 108 -7.29 -22.09 68.98
N ILE A 109 -6.33 -23.01 69.18
CA ILE A 109 -5.31 -23.38 68.19
C ILE A 109 -5.99 -24.00 66.95
N LYS A 110 -6.98 -24.86 67.13
CA LYS A 110 -7.77 -25.46 66.03
C LYS A 110 -8.51 -24.43 65.19
N GLU A 111 -9.21 -23.46 65.79
CA GLU A 111 -9.90 -22.43 65.00
C GLU A 111 -8.92 -21.45 64.33
N GLN A 112 -7.81 -21.09 64.98
CA GLN A 112 -6.75 -20.28 64.35
C GLN A 112 -6.10 -21.01 63.17
N ALA A 113 -5.78 -22.29 63.31
CA ALA A 113 -5.21 -23.10 62.23
C ALA A 113 -6.20 -23.26 61.06
N LYS A 114 -7.50 -23.44 61.31
CA LYS A 114 -8.54 -23.42 60.26
C LYS A 114 -8.59 -22.09 59.50
N GLU A 115 -8.59 -20.96 60.22
CA GLU A 115 -8.70 -19.63 59.64
C GLU A 115 -7.47 -19.30 58.78
N GLN A 116 -6.27 -19.55 59.30
CA GLN A 116 -5.02 -19.43 58.54
C GLN A 116 -5.01 -20.36 57.32
N LEU A 117 -5.32 -21.65 57.49
CA LEU A 117 -5.30 -22.64 56.41
C LEU A 117 -6.32 -22.34 55.31
N SER A 118 -7.51 -21.84 55.67
CA SER A 118 -8.52 -21.37 54.71
C SER A 118 -8.00 -20.20 53.88
N THR A 119 -7.40 -19.21 54.55
CA THR A 119 -6.85 -18.01 53.91
C THR A 119 -5.66 -18.33 53.01
N ILE A 120 -4.74 -19.18 53.47
CA ILE A 120 -3.58 -19.65 52.71
C ILE A 120 -4.02 -20.47 51.49
N ARG A 121 -4.95 -21.43 51.63
CA ARG A 121 -5.46 -22.22 50.51
C ARG A 121 -6.15 -21.36 49.45
N LYS A 122 -6.84 -20.29 49.84
CA LYS A 122 -7.40 -19.32 48.88
C LYS A 122 -6.29 -18.61 48.10
N ALA A 123 -5.28 -18.10 48.79
CA ALA A 123 -4.15 -17.40 48.17
C ALA A 123 -3.37 -18.32 47.22
N LEU A 124 -3.08 -19.56 47.63
CA LEU A 124 -2.45 -20.58 46.79
C LEU A 124 -3.27 -20.87 45.53
N ALA A 125 -4.59 -21.10 45.64
CA ALA A 125 -5.43 -21.40 44.48
C ALA A 125 -5.61 -20.20 43.51
N GLU A 126 -5.47 -18.96 44.00
CA GLU A 126 -5.47 -17.75 43.15
C GLU A 126 -4.10 -17.55 42.46
N GLU A 127 -3.01 -17.91 43.12
CA GLU A 127 -1.62 -17.83 42.68
C GLU A 127 -1.23 -18.95 41.69
N GLU A 128 -1.59 -20.20 41.96
CA GLU A 128 -1.40 -21.36 41.07
C GLU A 128 -2.08 -21.09 39.73
N LYS A 129 -3.32 -20.62 39.77
CA LYS A 129 -4.10 -20.18 38.61
C LYS A 129 -3.49 -18.97 37.87
N ALA A 130 -2.69 -18.14 38.55
CA ALA A 130 -1.96 -17.05 37.92
C ALA A 130 -0.72 -17.57 37.15
N ARG A 131 0.02 -18.54 37.72
CA ARG A 131 1.12 -19.23 37.01
C ARG A 131 0.60 -20.03 35.81
N GLU A 132 -0.45 -20.85 35.98
CA GLU A 132 -1.09 -21.61 34.87
C GLU A 132 -1.44 -20.70 33.68
N ARG A 133 -2.09 -19.56 33.94
CA ARG A 133 -2.45 -18.57 32.90
C ARG A 133 -1.23 -17.92 32.24
N GLN A 134 -0.20 -17.63 33.03
CA GLN A 134 1.03 -17.03 32.51
C GLN A 134 1.74 -18.01 31.57
N ASP A 135 1.76 -19.31 31.89
CA ASP A 135 2.43 -20.30 31.08
C ASP A 135 1.60 -20.69 29.84
N GLU A 136 0.26 -20.80 29.94
CA GLU A 136 -0.63 -20.91 28.76
C GLU A 136 -0.44 -19.71 27.79
N LEU A 137 -0.29 -18.51 28.34
CA LEU A 137 -0.03 -17.29 27.57
C LEU A 137 1.34 -17.35 26.88
N LYS A 138 2.41 -17.77 27.57
CA LYS A 138 3.75 -17.93 26.96
C LYS A 138 3.73 -18.96 25.83
N ASP A 139 3.11 -20.13 26.04
CA ASP A 139 3.00 -21.18 25.03
C ASP A 139 2.26 -20.68 23.77
N ARG A 140 1.17 -19.92 23.96
CA ARG A 140 0.39 -19.35 22.85
C ARG A 140 1.11 -18.20 22.15
N LEU A 141 1.85 -17.35 22.87
CA LEU A 141 2.71 -16.34 22.26
C LEU A 141 3.85 -16.97 21.45
N SER A 142 4.42 -18.07 21.96
CA SER A 142 5.39 -18.88 21.21
C SER A 142 4.77 -19.45 19.93
N ALA A 143 3.58 -20.07 20.01
CA ALA A 143 2.87 -20.60 18.84
C ALA A 143 2.50 -19.53 17.79
N VAL A 144 2.13 -18.31 18.23
CA VAL A 144 1.91 -17.15 17.35
C VAL A 144 3.22 -16.70 16.69
N ALA A 145 4.32 -16.58 17.45
CA ALA A 145 5.63 -16.23 16.91
C ALA A 145 6.12 -17.27 15.88
N ASP A 146 5.95 -18.54 16.20
CA ASP A 146 6.28 -19.67 15.33
C ASP A 146 5.39 -19.76 14.09
N SER A 147 4.18 -19.19 14.13
CA SER A 147 3.31 -19.08 12.97
C SER A 147 3.73 -17.91 12.08
N LEU A 148 3.98 -16.74 12.65
CA LEU A 148 4.52 -15.56 11.95
C LEU A 148 5.86 -15.85 11.25
N ASN A 149 6.77 -16.59 11.91
CA ASN A 149 8.06 -17.00 11.34
C ASN A 149 7.93 -17.99 10.16
N LYS A 150 6.74 -18.57 9.93
CA LYS A 150 6.43 -19.51 8.83
C LYS A 150 5.52 -18.90 7.76
N VAL A 151 5.14 -17.63 7.90
CA VAL A 151 4.36 -16.91 6.89
C VAL A 151 5.21 -16.66 5.65
N ASP A 152 4.74 -17.16 4.51
CA ASP A 152 5.27 -16.84 3.19
C ASP A 152 4.55 -15.59 2.66
N PRO A 153 5.23 -14.43 2.54
CA PRO A 153 4.61 -13.19 2.10
C PRO A 153 4.33 -13.16 0.59
N GLU A 154 4.86 -14.09 -0.22
CA GLU A 154 4.50 -14.23 -1.63
C GLU A 154 3.10 -14.85 -1.80
N ASN A 155 2.69 -15.71 -0.86
CA ASN A 155 1.41 -16.41 -0.89
C ASN A 155 0.28 -15.59 -0.24
N VAL A 156 -0.11 -14.50 -0.92
CA VAL A 156 -0.98 -13.43 -0.40
C VAL A 156 -2.27 -13.92 0.29
N GLU A 157 -3.06 -14.78 -0.35
CA GLU A 157 -4.42 -15.13 0.12
C GLU A 157 -4.41 -15.92 1.45
N PRO A 158 -3.67 -17.04 1.58
CA PRO A 158 -3.51 -17.73 2.85
C PRO A 158 -2.84 -16.85 3.91
N THR A 159 -1.86 -16.04 3.52
CA THR A 159 -1.16 -15.13 4.44
C THR A 159 -2.09 -14.07 5.03
N GLN A 160 -2.96 -13.43 4.24
CA GLN A 160 -3.96 -12.49 4.76
C GLN A 160 -4.97 -13.16 5.71
N GLN A 161 -5.40 -14.41 5.42
CA GLN A 161 -6.29 -15.16 6.31
C GLN A 161 -5.61 -15.52 7.64
N LEU A 162 -4.35 -15.98 7.59
CA LEU A 162 -3.55 -16.29 8.76
C LEU A 162 -3.33 -15.04 9.62
N LEU A 163 -2.84 -13.94 9.04
CA LEU A 163 -2.62 -12.67 9.73
C LEU A 163 -3.91 -12.15 10.38
N SER A 164 -5.05 -12.21 9.68
CA SER A 164 -6.35 -11.83 10.24
C SER A 164 -6.77 -12.69 11.44
N SER A 165 -6.39 -13.98 11.46
CA SER A 165 -6.65 -14.84 12.63
C SER A 165 -5.68 -14.56 13.78
N LEU A 166 -4.41 -14.27 13.49
CA LEU A 166 -3.37 -13.93 14.47
C LEU A 166 -3.60 -12.55 15.11
N ASP A 167 -4.08 -11.55 14.37
CA ASP A 167 -4.52 -10.25 14.90
C ASP A 167 -5.59 -10.44 16.00
N VAL A 168 -6.61 -11.25 15.70
CA VAL A 168 -7.74 -11.55 16.60
C VAL A 168 -7.32 -12.42 17.79
N GLU A 169 -6.28 -13.24 17.65
CA GLU A 169 -5.67 -13.95 18.79
C GLU A 169 -4.83 -13.00 19.66
N LEU A 170 -3.91 -12.24 19.06
CA LEU A 170 -3.05 -11.27 19.76
C LEU A 170 -3.86 -10.20 20.52
N GLN A 171 -5.01 -9.77 20.00
CA GLN A 171 -5.91 -8.86 20.73
C GLN A 171 -6.48 -9.50 22.00
N LYS A 172 -6.78 -10.81 21.98
CA LYS A 172 -7.26 -11.56 23.16
C LYS A 172 -6.10 -11.85 24.13
N LEU A 173 -4.93 -12.23 23.61
CA LEU A 173 -3.73 -12.46 24.41
C LEU A 173 -3.28 -11.19 25.13
N GLY A 174 -3.42 -10.00 24.52
CA GLY A 174 -3.17 -8.71 25.17
C GLY A 174 -3.98 -8.52 26.44
N GLY A 175 -5.31 -8.70 26.38
CA GLY A 175 -6.17 -8.59 27.57
C GLY A 175 -5.89 -9.63 28.67
N ILE A 176 -5.31 -10.79 28.31
CA ILE A 176 -4.84 -11.80 29.27
C ILE A 176 -3.48 -11.39 29.86
N ALA A 177 -2.57 -10.86 29.03
CA ALA A 177 -1.25 -10.36 29.45
C ALA A 177 -1.37 -9.18 30.39
N ASP A 178 -2.27 -8.23 30.11
CA ASP A 178 -2.57 -7.10 30.99
C ASP A 178 -3.08 -7.58 32.36
N ALA A 179 -3.96 -8.59 32.38
CA ALA A 179 -4.45 -9.19 33.62
C ALA A 179 -3.36 -9.95 34.40
N CYS A 180 -2.44 -10.64 33.71
CA CYS A 180 -1.29 -11.29 34.33
C CYS A 180 -0.29 -10.27 34.89
N GLN A 181 -0.01 -9.19 34.17
CA GLN A 181 0.83 -8.09 34.64
C GLN A 181 0.19 -7.39 35.85
N GLN A 182 -1.11 -7.08 35.79
CA GLN A 182 -1.85 -6.49 36.92
C GLN A 182 -1.79 -7.38 38.18
N PHE A 183 -1.88 -8.70 38.03
CA PHE A 183 -1.66 -9.62 39.16
C PHE A 183 -0.22 -9.51 39.69
N ALA A 184 0.79 -9.62 38.82
CA ALA A 184 2.21 -9.62 39.17
C ALA A 184 2.77 -8.27 39.71
N ILE A 185 1.99 -7.18 39.66
CA ILE A 185 2.30 -5.89 40.32
C ILE A 185 1.43 -5.62 41.57
N THR A 186 0.40 -6.44 41.83
CA THR A 186 -0.54 -6.22 42.94
C THR A 186 -0.08 -7.01 44.17
N SER A 187 0.65 -6.35 45.06
CA SER A 187 1.23 -6.94 46.27
C SER A 187 0.26 -7.84 47.05
N SER A 188 0.52 -9.14 47.05
CA SER A 188 -0.18 -10.13 47.88
C SER A 188 0.39 -10.16 49.30
N PRO A 189 -0.42 -10.28 50.36
CA PRO A 189 0.04 -10.30 51.75
C PRO A 189 0.53 -11.68 52.23
N ILE A 190 0.45 -12.73 51.39
CA ILE A 190 0.70 -14.13 51.79
C ILE A 190 1.76 -14.79 50.91
N VAL A 191 1.58 -14.71 49.59
CA VAL A 191 2.50 -15.29 48.61
C VAL A 191 3.28 -14.16 47.93
N SER A 192 4.59 -14.31 47.79
CA SER A 192 5.39 -13.46 46.90
C SER A 192 5.36 -14.01 45.48
N HIS A 193 5.16 -13.11 44.51
CA HIS A 193 5.05 -13.40 43.09
C HIS A 193 5.95 -12.50 42.22
N ASP A 194 7.06 -12.01 42.79
CA ASP A 194 8.04 -11.21 42.07
C ASP A 194 8.80 -11.99 40.98
N ASP A 195 8.69 -13.31 40.97
CA ASP A 195 9.18 -14.23 39.93
C ASP A 195 8.31 -14.26 38.66
N LEU A 196 7.05 -13.78 38.72
CA LEU A 196 6.17 -13.75 37.56
C LEU A 196 6.67 -12.79 36.48
N ASP A 197 6.58 -13.19 35.22
CA ASP A 197 6.94 -12.35 34.08
C ASP A 197 6.01 -11.12 33.95
N LYS A 198 6.58 -9.94 34.18
CA LYS A 198 5.90 -8.63 34.11
C LYS A 198 5.98 -8.00 32.71
N THR A 199 6.62 -8.64 31.74
CA THR A 199 6.89 -8.13 30.38
C THR A 199 5.95 -8.69 29.30
N LEU A 200 5.04 -9.60 29.65
CA LEU A 200 4.12 -10.26 28.71
C LEU A 200 3.32 -9.28 27.82
N PRO A 201 2.82 -8.11 28.30
CA PRO A 201 2.15 -7.13 27.43
C PRO A 201 3.07 -6.49 26.39
N ASP A 202 4.37 -6.38 26.68
CA ASP A 202 5.37 -5.90 25.72
C ASP A 202 5.68 -6.98 24.68
N GLN A 203 5.77 -8.26 25.08
CA GLN A 203 5.92 -9.40 24.17
C GLN A 203 4.73 -9.51 23.20
N VAL A 204 3.49 -9.32 23.69
CA VAL A 204 2.29 -9.20 22.85
C VAL A 204 2.44 -8.06 21.85
N ARG A 205 2.87 -6.88 22.29
CA ARG A 205 3.01 -5.69 21.44
C ARG A 205 4.06 -5.85 20.34
N ASP A 206 5.18 -6.52 20.65
CA ASP A 206 6.21 -6.84 19.66
C ASP A 206 5.73 -7.85 18.62
N LEU A 207 4.86 -8.82 19.01
CA LEU A 207 4.23 -9.74 18.07
C LEU A 207 3.13 -9.07 17.24
N GLN A 208 2.33 -8.17 17.82
CA GLN A 208 1.37 -7.32 17.08
C GLN A 208 2.10 -6.50 16.01
N LYS A 209 3.18 -5.81 16.39
CA LYS A 209 3.98 -5.03 15.44
C LYS A 209 4.56 -5.90 14.32
N LYS A 210 5.07 -7.10 14.63
CA LYS A 210 5.53 -8.06 13.60
C LYS A 210 4.40 -8.50 12.68
N CYS A 211 3.18 -8.68 13.20
CA CYS A 211 2.00 -8.99 12.40
C CYS A 211 1.71 -7.84 11.42
N ASP A 212 1.67 -6.58 11.90
CA ASP A 212 1.50 -5.38 11.07
C ASP A 212 2.61 -5.22 10.00
N ASP A 213 3.88 -5.42 10.38
CA ASP A 213 5.03 -5.32 9.46
C ASP A 213 4.96 -6.40 8.34
N VAL A 214 4.59 -7.65 8.68
CA VAL A 214 4.42 -8.75 7.70
C VAL A 214 3.18 -8.53 6.82
N LYS A 215 2.08 -8.05 7.40
CA LYS A 215 0.83 -7.70 6.70
C LYS A 215 1.03 -6.61 5.67
N LYS A 216 1.73 -5.54 6.05
CA LYS A 216 2.16 -4.47 5.15
C LYS A 216 3.03 -5.02 4.01
N ASN A 217 3.97 -5.92 4.28
CA ASN A 217 4.80 -6.55 3.25
C ASN A 217 3.95 -7.38 2.26
N ALA A 218 3.04 -8.22 2.77
CA ALA A 218 2.12 -9.00 1.93
C ALA A 218 1.18 -8.13 1.09
N GLU A 219 0.68 -7.01 1.64
CA GLU A 219 -0.09 -6.01 0.89
C GLU A 219 0.73 -5.31 -0.20
N GLN A 220 2.02 -5.01 0.07
CA GLN A 220 2.93 -4.44 -0.93
C GLN A 220 3.23 -5.43 -2.07
N ILE A 221 3.45 -6.71 -1.75
CA ILE A 221 3.66 -7.78 -2.74
C ILE A 221 2.39 -8.04 -3.55
N ALA A 222 1.20 -8.01 -2.93
CA ALA A 222 -0.07 -8.13 -3.63
C ALA A 222 -0.28 -7.01 -4.66
N GLN A 223 0.02 -5.76 -4.27
CA GLN A 223 -0.06 -4.61 -5.17
C GLN A 223 0.99 -4.70 -6.29
N LEU A 224 2.22 -5.10 -5.98
CA LEU A 224 3.29 -5.32 -6.95
C LEU A 224 2.89 -6.37 -8.00
N ASN A 225 2.39 -7.52 -7.56
CA ASN A 225 1.96 -8.62 -8.43
C ASN A 225 0.76 -8.25 -9.31
N ALA A 226 -0.09 -7.31 -8.88
CA ALA A 226 -1.20 -6.80 -9.67
C ALA A 226 -0.77 -5.83 -10.80
N VAL A 227 0.27 -5.00 -10.58
CA VAL A 227 0.68 -3.95 -11.52
C VAL A 227 1.87 -4.32 -12.41
N ALA A 228 2.78 -5.18 -11.93
CA ALA A 228 4.00 -5.54 -12.64
C ALA A 228 3.75 -6.19 -14.03
N PRO A 229 2.77 -7.10 -14.23
CA PRO A 229 2.52 -7.69 -15.54
C PRO A 229 2.10 -6.64 -16.59
N GLU A 230 1.27 -5.68 -16.21
CA GLU A 230 0.81 -4.63 -17.14
C GLU A 230 1.93 -3.62 -17.45
N ILE A 231 2.74 -3.25 -16.45
CA ILE A 231 3.93 -2.42 -16.66
C ILE A 231 4.94 -3.10 -17.60
N LEU A 232 5.15 -4.41 -17.48
CA LEU A 232 6.01 -5.17 -18.38
C LEU A 232 5.45 -5.22 -19.82
N MET A 233 4.13 -5.37 -20.00
CA MET A 233 3.50 -5.27 -21.32
C MET A 233 3.66 -3.88 -21.95
N ILE A 234 3.55 -2.81 -21.17
CA ILE A 234 3.80 -1.44 -21.65
C ILE A 234 5.28 -1.28 -22.02
N SER A 235 6.21 -1.74 -21.16
CA SER A 235 7.66 -1.74 -21.42
C SER A 235 8.00 -2.44 -22.74
N GLU A 236 7.44 -3.64 -22.96
CA GLU A 236 7.69 -4.43 -24.17
C GLU A 236 7.12 -3.73 -25.42
N SER A 237 5.89 -3.20 -25.34
CA SER A 237 5.31 -2.43 -26.45
C SER A 237 6.15 -1.19 -26.80
N LEU A 238 6.76 -0.54 -25.81
CA LEU A 238 7.67 0.60 -26.00
C LEU A 238 9.07 0.20 -26.49
N GLN A 239 9.44 -1.07 -26.40
CA GLN A 239 10.65 -1.63 -27.03
C GLN A 239 10.39 -2.08 -28.48
N GLN A 240 9.16 -2.50 -28.79
CA GLN A 240 8.72 -2.85 -30.15
C GLN A 240 8.33 -1.62 -31.00
N GLN A 241 7.94 -0.51 -30.38
CA GLN A 241 7.70 0.79 -31.03
C GLN A 241 8.97 1.28 -31.78
N PRO A 242 8.89 1.58 -33.09
CA PRO A 242 10.04 2.04 -33.87
C PRO A 242 10.46 3.46 -33.47
N GLU A 243 11.77 3.72 -33.39
CA GLU A 243 12.29 5.05 -33.05
C GLU A 243 12.19 6.08 -34.20
N GLN A 244 11.81 5.61 -35.39
CA GLN A 244 11.55 6.40 -36.58
C GLN A 244 10.06 6.80 -36.62
N ILE A 245 9.80 8.07 -36.89
CA ILE A 245 8.44 8.62 -37.01
C ILE A 245 7.81 8.08 -38.32
N PRO A 246 6.54 7.59 -38.30
CA PRO A 246 5.85 7.15 -39.51
C PRO A 246 5.80 8.22 -40.60
N SER A 247 5.88 7.82 -41.87
CA SER A 247 5.94 8.75 -43.00
C SER A 247 4.58 9.26 -43.48
N ASN A 248 3.46 8.76 -42.94
CA ASN A 248 2.08 9.15 -43.27
C ASN A 248 1.40 9.85 -42.08
N LEU A 249 0.67 10.96 -42.31
CA LEU A 249 0.02 11.74 -41.25
C LEU A 249 -1.03 10.95 -40.44
N ASN A 250 -1.82 10.09 -41.10
CA ASN A 250 -2.85 9.28 -40.43
C ASN A 250 -2.22 8.19 -39.54
N GLU A 251 -1.09 7.61 -39.96
CA GLU A 251 -0.29 6.71 -39.12
C GLU A 251 0.32 7.46 -37.92
N GLN A 252 0.87 8.66 -38.15
CA GLN A 252 1.41 9.50 -37.06
C GLN A 252 0.34 9.84 -36.01
N GLN A 253 -0.88 10.21 -36.44
CA GLN A 253 -1.98 10.53 -35.53
C GLN A 253 -2.43 9.31 -34.71
N SER A 254 -2.56 8.15 -35.35
CA SER A 254 -2.89 6.87 -34.68
C SER A 254 -1.84 6.47 -33.63
N VAL A 255 -0.55 6.58 -33.98
CA VAL A 255 0.56 6.31 -33.04
C VAL A 255 0.59 7.33 -31.89
N LEU A 256 0.22 8.58 -32.13
CA LEU A 256 0.15 9.61 -31.07
C LEU A 256 -0.95 9.29 -30.05
N GLU A 257 -2.13 8.84 -30.50
CA GLU A 257 -3.23 8.41 -29.62
C GLU A 257 -2.86 7.15 -28.80
N ASP A 258 -2.21 6.15 -29.42
CA ASP A 258 -1.68 4.96 -28.74
C ASP A 258 -0.66 5.31 -27.66
N LEU A 259 0.32 6.17 -27.98
CA LEU A 259 1.36 6.57 -27.04
C LEU A 259 0.81 7.44 -25.90
N GLU A 260 -0.12 8.36 -26.15
CA GLU A 260 -0.72 9.20 -25.10
C GLU A 260 -1.61 8.35 -24.17
N THR A 261 -2.33 7.36 -24.72
CA THR A 261 -3.07 6.36 -23.95
C THR A 261 -2.14 5.53 -23.06
N LYS A 262 -1.01 5.04 -23.61
CA LYS A 262 0.00 4.29 -22.85
C LYS A 262 0.67 5.13 -21.77
N LYS A 263 0.96 6.41 -22.04
CA LYS A 263 1.43 7.39 -21.05
C LYS A 263 0.44 7.54 -19.90
N GLN A 264 -0.83 7.85 -20.19
CA GLN A 264 -1.82 8.03 -19.13
C GLN A 264 -2.03 6.74 -18.31
N ARG A 265 -1.98 5.56 -18.96
CA ARG A 265 -2.06 4.27 -18.28
C ARG A 265 -0.85 4.02 -17.38
N LEU A 266 0.36 4.30 -17.85
CA LEU A 266 1.60 4.14 -17.08
C LEU A 266 1.68 5.14 -15.91
N GLU A 267 1.23 6.40 -16.08
CA GLU A 267 1.15 7.38 -15.00
C GLU A 267 0.15 6.97 -13.92
N ASN A 268 -1.00 6.39 -14.30
CA ASN A 268 -1.97 5.84 -13.37
C ASN A 268 -1.40 4.63 -12.59
N LEU A 269 -0.72 3.71 -13.28
CA LEU A 269 -0.09 2.54 -12.66
C LEU A 269 1.04 2.95 -11.69
N LEU A 270 1.84 3.97 -12.05
CA LEU A 270 2.93 4.47 -11.21
C LEU A 270 2.42 5.07 -9.89
N GLN A 271 1.22 5.67 -9.87
CA GLN A 271 0.56 6.13 -8.64
C GLN A 271 0.07 4.99 -7.73
N THR A 272 -0.11 3.77 -8.25
CA THR A 272 -0.55 2.59 -7.48
C THR A 272 0.60 1.71 -6.97
N ILE A 273 1.86 2.00 -7.34
CA ILE A 273 3.02 1.26 -6.82
C ILE A 273 3.37 1.79 -5.40
N PRO A 274 3.44 0.92 -4.36
CA PRO A 274 3.89 1.33 -3.04
C PRO A 274 5.29 1.95 -3.02
N ALA A 275 5.57 2.80 -2.03
CA ALA A 275 6.94 3.18 -1.69
C ALA A 275 7.63 2.07 -0.86
N GLY A 276 8.80 1.61 -1.32
CA GLY A 276 9.61 0.58 -0.69
C GLY A 276 10.67 0.01 -1.63
N ASP A 277 11.71 -0.60 -1.08
CA ASP A 277 12.87 -1.05 -1.86
C ASP A 277 12.50 -2.15 -2.88
N ALA A 278 11.63 -3.09 -2.48
CA ALA A 278 11.16 -4.18 -3.34
C ALA A 278 10.32 -3.72 -4.54
N THR A 279 9.83 -2.48 -4.55
CA THR A 279 9.09 -1.89 -5.68
C THR A 279 9.91 -0.84 -6.44
N GLU A 280 11.14 -0.55 -6.00
CA GLU A 280 11.96 0.54 -6.50
C GLU A 280 12.40 0.29 -7.95
N GLU A 281 12.85 -0.93 -8.28
CA GLU A 281 13.22 -1.31 -9.66
C GLU A 281 12.05 -1.11 -10.63
N LEU A 282 10.84 -1.47 -10.22
CA LEU A 282 9.62 -1.29 -11.04
C LEU A 282 9.26 0.19 -11.21
N ARG A 283 9.37 1.01 -10.16
CA ARG A 283 9.15 2.47 -10.23
C ARG A 283 10.21 3.15 -11.11
N GLN A 284 11.48 2.76 -11.00
CA GLN A 284 12.55 3.30 -11.84
C GLN A 284 12.38 2.92 -13.32
N ARG A 285 12.03 1.66 -13.60
CA ARG A 285 11.74 1.22 -14.98
C ARG A 285 10.53 1.96 -15.56
N SER A 286 9.44 2.03 -14.81
CA SER A 286 8.24 2.79 -15.22
C SER A 286 8.54 4.28 -15.45
N ALA A 287 9.42 4.89 -14.64
CA ALA A 287 9.85 6.27 -14.82
C ALA A 287 10.73 6.47 -16.08
N TRP A 288 11.58 5.50 -16.41
CA TRP A 288 12.37 5.51 -17.64
C TRP A 288 11.50 5.32 -18.88
N ASP A 289 10.60 4.34 -18.87
CA ASP A 289 9.61 4.10 -19.93
C ASP A 289 8.69 5.33 -20.12
N LEU A 290 8.31 6.00 -19.03
CA LEU A 290 7.55 7.25 -19.06
C LEU A 290 8.34 8.43 -19.67
N SER A 291 9.66 8.50 -19.47
CA SER A 291 10.52 9.48 -20.15
C SER A 291 10.56 9.18 -21.64
N LYS A 292 10.84 7.92 -22.03
CA LYS A 292 10.87 7.50 -23.45
C LYS A 292 9.53 7.80 -24.14
N LEU A 293 8.40 7.55 -23.47
CA LEU A 293 7.06 7.92 -23.91
C LEU A 293 6.92 9.42 -24.20
N LYS A 294 7.35 10.27 -23.26
CA LYS A 294 7.25 11.73 -23.38
C LYS A 294 8.15 12.29 -24.48
N ASP A 295 9.35 11.71 -24.66
CA ASP A 295 10.28 12.08 -25.73
C ASP A 295 9.76 11.65 -27.12
N LEU A 296 9.16 10.45 -27.23
CA LEU A 296 8.51 9.99 -28.46
C LEU A 296 7.27 10.83 -28.80
N LEU A 297 6.38 11.06 -27.82
CA LEU A 297 5.18 11.90 -27.99
C LEU A 297 5.53 13.32 -28.42
N LYS A 298 6.57 13.91 -27.83
CA LYS A 298 7.03 15.23 -28.26
C LYS A 298 7.53 15.21 -29.70
N ARG A 299 8.47 14.31 -30.05
CA ARG A 299 9.03 14.20 -31.41
C ARG A 299 7.93 13.97 -32.46
N LEU A 300 6.93 13.16 -32.14
CA LEU A 300 5.80 12.85 -33.01
C LEU A 300 4.85 14.04 -33.13
N GLY A 301 4.53 14.72 -32.02
CA GLY A 301 3.70 15.94 -32.02
C GLY A 301 4.34 17.11 -32.77
N ASP A 302 5.66 17.31 -32.59
CA ASP A 302 6.45 18.29 -33.36
C ASP A 302 6.33 17.97 -34.87
N SER A 303 6.58 16.72 -35.28
CA SER A 303 6.47 16.31 -36.70
C SER A 303 5.06 16.40 -37.28
N VAL A 304 4.02 16.06 -36.52
CA VAL A 304 2.61 16.23 -36.94
C VAL A 304 2.29 17.72 -37.11
N GLY A 305 2.80 18.58 -36.23
CA GLY A 305 2.67 20.03 -36.33
C GLY A 305 3.31 20.60 -37.60
N ASP A 306 4.56 20.23 -37.87
CA ASP A 306 5.29 20.64 -39.08
C ASP A 306 4.58 20.17 -40.36
N LYS A 307 4.12 18.92 -40.41
CA LYS A 307 3.33 18.40 -41.53
C LYS A 307 2.01 19.14 -41.74
N LEU A 308 1.26 19.40 -40.67
CA LEU A 308 0.00 20.14 -40.75
C LEU A 308 0.23 21.58 -41.23
N ALA A 309 1.36 22.21 -40.87
CA ALA A 309 1.76 23.51 -41.38
C ALA A 309 2.13 23.45 -42.88
N ALA A 310 2.91 22.47 -43.31
CA ALA A 310 3.27 22.24 -44.72
C ALA A 310 2.02 21.97 -45.59
N LEU A 311 1.11 21.10 -45.12
CA LEU A 311 -0.17 20.82 -45.77
C LEU A 311 -1.08 22.05 -45.82
N ALA A 312 -1.14 22.87 -44.78
CA ALA A 312 -1.92 24.11 -44.78
C ALA A 312 -1.35 25.13 -45.80
N ALA A 313 -0.03 25.30 -45.83
CA ALA A 313 0.65 26.16 -46.79
C ALA A 313 0.47 25.67 -48.23
N PHE A 314 0.62 24.36 -48.48
CA PHE A 314 0.38 23.75 -49.79
C PHE A 314 -1.06 23.92 -50.24
N ASN A 315 -2.05 23.64 -49.40
CA ASN A 315 -3.46 23.79 -49.77
C ASN A 315 -3.85 25.26 -50.04
N ALA A 316 -3.28 26.22 -49.30
CA ALA A 316 -3.49 27.65 -49.57
C ALA A 316 -2.87 28.07 -50.92
N ALA A 317 -1.62 27.70 -51.18
CA ALA A 317 -0.93 28.01 -52.42
C ALA A 317 -1.52 27.28 -53.64
N ARG A 318 -1.97 26.03 -53.47
CA ARG A 318 -2.71 25.27 -54.47
C ARG A 318 -4.00 25.98 -54.85
N LYS A 319 -4.78 26.43 -53.86
CA LYS A 319 -6.03 27.13 -54.16
C LYS A 319 -5.77 28.43 -54.92
N ASP A 320 -4.83 29.26 -54.45
CA ASP A 320 -4.42 30.49 -55.15
C ASP A 320 -3.98 30.19 -56.60
N ALA A 321 -3.23 29.10 -56.81
CA ALA A 321 -2.83 28.66 -58.14
C ALA A 321 -3.99 28.14 -59.00
N GLU A 322 -4.92 27.37 -58.46
CA GLU A 322 -6.08 26.88 -59.19
C GLU A 322 -7.05 28.02 -59.54
N ASP A 323 -7.25 28.99 -58.64
CA ASP A 323 -8.03 30.21 -58.88
C ASP A 323 -7.35 31.11 -59.95
N GLN A 324 -6.03 31.33 -59.87
CA GLN A 324 -5.28 32.11 -60.88
C GLN A 324 -5.21 31.41 -62.24
N LEU A 325 -4.95 30.09 -62.28
CA LEU A 325 -4.98 29.31 -63.53
C LEU A 325 -6.36 29.39 -64.18
N LEU A 326 -7.44 29.31 -63.40
CA LEU A 326 -8.81 29.43 -63.92
C LEU A 326 -9.10 30.83 -64.48
N ALA A 327 -8.64 31.89 -63.82
CA ALA A 327 -8.78 33.26 -64.32
C ALA A 327 -7.97 33.52 -65.60
N ILE A 328 -6.78 32.91 -65.72
CA ILE A 328 -5.88 33.12 -66.85
C ILE A 328 -6.25 32.26 -68.07
N THR A 329 -6.64 31.00 -67.84
CA THR A 329 -6.93 29.99 -68.89
C THR A 329 -8.42 29.77 -69.17
N GLY A 330 -9.30 30.39 -68.38
CA GLY A 330 -10.75 30.28 -68.53
C GLY A 330 -11.28 30.80 -69.88
N PRO A 331 -12.49 30.40 -70.28
CA PRO A 331 -13.08 30.74 -71.58
C PRO A 331 -13.66 32.16 -71.62
N GLU A 332 -12.83 33.18 -71.38
CA GLU A 332 -13.21 34.57 -71.63
C GLU A 332 -13.17 34.88 -73.13
N SER A 333 -14.28 35.41 -73.66
CA SER A 333 -14.45 35.72 -75.09
C SER A 333 -13.86 37.08 -75.46
N VAL A 334 -12.65 37.38 -75.00
CA VAL A 334 -11.94 38.65 -75.21
C VAL A 334 -10.57 38.36 -75.84
N GLU A 335 -10.26 39.05 -76.95
CA GLU A 335 -8.93 39.01 -77.54
C GLU A 335 -7.94 39.74 -76.62
N LYS A 336 -7.22 38.99 -75.77
CA LYS A 336 -6.16 39.53 -74.89
C LYS A 336 -5.03 40.13 -75.71
N THR A 337 -4.59 41.33 -75.33
CA THR A 337 -3.42 42.01 -75.92
C THR A 337 -2.10 41.35 -75.49
N PRO A 338 -0.97 41.60 -76.20
CA PRO A 338 0.33 41.06 -75.80
C PRO A 338 0.77 41.48 -74.39
N ASP A 339 0.47 42.72 -73.97
CA ASP A 339 0.81 43.21 -72.63
C ASP A 339 -0.02 42.51 -71.54
N GLU A 340 -1.27 42.14 -71.82
CA GLU A 340 -2.09 41.33 -70.91
C GLU A 340 -1.58 39.89 -70.82
N LEU A 341 -1.24 39.25 -71.95
CA LEU A 341 -0.61 37.92 -71.94
C LEU A 341 0.76 37.92 -71.26
N LYS A 342 1.53 38.99 -71.39
CA LYS A 342 2.81 39.18 -70.68
C LYS A 342 2.61 39.33 -69.17
N LYS A 343 1.57 40.05 -68.74
CA LYS A 343 1.17 40.16 -67.32
C LYS A 343 0.70 38.81 -66.77
N ASP A 344 -0.04 38.03 -67.56
CA ASP A 344 -0.44 36.67 -67.21
C ASP A 344 0.79 35.74 -67.10
N GLU A 345 1.76 35.82 -68.03
CA GLU A 345 3.04 35.10 -67.95
C GLU A 345 3.83 35.45 -66.70
N GLU A 346 3.99 36.75 -66.39
CA GLU A 346 4.66 37.20 -65.16
C GLU A 346 3.95 36.71 -63.89
N SER A 347 2.62 36.58 -63.93
CA SER A 347 1.83 36.06 -62.81
C SER A 347 2.06 34.55 -62.64
N LEU A 348 1.97 33.76 -63.71
CA LEU A 348 2.29 32.33 -63.68
C LEU A 348 3.75 32.04 -63.30
N ALA A 349 4.71 32.88 -63.70
CA ALA A 349 6.12 32.73 -63.31
C ALA A 349 6.33 32.94 -61.80
N ARG A 350 5.64 33.92 -61.20
CA ARG A 350 5.65 34.14 -59.74
C ARG A 350 4.96 32.98 -59.01
N LEU A 351 3.86 32.47 -59.57
CA LEU A 351 3.11 31.33 -59.04
C LEU A 351 3.93 30.04 -59.05
N GLN A 352 4.59 29.74 -60.18
CA GLN A 352 5.54 28.65 -60.34
C GLN A 352 6.66 28.73 -59.29
N GLN A 353 7.26 29.92 -59.12
CA GLN A 353 8.31 30.14 -58.13
C GLN A 353 7.79 29.93 -56.70
N SER A 354 6.61 30.45 -56.36
CA SER A 354 5.99 30.32 -55.03
C SER A 354 5.77 28.85 -54.67
N ILE A 355 5.15 28.06 -55.56
CA ILE A 355 4.89 26.63 -55.30
C ILE A 355 6.17 25.80 -55.28
N SER A 356 7.16 26.14 -56.12
CA SER A 356 8.47 25.47 -56.12
C SER A 356 9.30 25.72 -54.85
N GLN A 357 8.93 26.73 -54.04
CA GLN A 357 9.60 27.06 -52.78
C GLN A 357 8.89 26.50 -51.53
N LEU A 358 7.75 25.83 -51.69
CA LEU A 358 7.06 25.16 -50.58
C LEU A 358 7.86 23.96 -50.08
N ASP A 359 7.79 23.69 -48.77
CA ASP A 359 8.28 22.45 -48.21
C ASP A 359 7.46 21.27 -48.76
N ARG A 360 8.13 20.43 -49.54
CA ARG A 360 7.58 19.22 -50.15
C ARG A 360 7.96 17.96 -49.36
N ASP A 361 8.93 18.04 -48.45
CA ASP A 361 9.37 16.90 -47.65
C ASP A 361 8.46 16.72 -46.41
N GLY A 362 7.86 17.82 -45.92
CA GLY A 362 6.76 17.84 -44.96
C GLY A 362 5.37 17.39 -45.47
N LEU A 363 5.26 16.91 -46.72
CA LEU A 363 4.00 16.37 -47.28
C LEU A 363 4.00 14.83 -47.25
N ASP A 364 2.83 14.17 -47.19
CA ASP A 364 2.76 12.72 -47.46
C ASP A 364 2.85 12.48 -48.98
N ASP A 365 3.20 11.26 -49.39
CA ASP A 365 3.58 10.98 -50.78
C ASP A 365 2.44 11.21 -51.80
N GLU A 366 1.18 11.17 -51.36
CA GLU A 366 0.02 11.55 -52.17
C GLU A 366 0.02 13.05 -52.51
N GLN A 367 0.23 13.94 -51.52
CA GLN A 367 0.26 15.38 -51.80
C GLN A 367 1.59 15.81 -52.45
N LYS A 368 2.67 15.03 -52.30
CA LYS A 368 3.90 15.20 -53.13
C LYS A 368 3.60 14.98 -54.62
N VAL A 369 2.72 14.02 -54.96
CA VAL A 369 2.28 13.79 -56.34
C VAL A 369 1.36 14.92 -56.82
N GLU A 370 0.44 15.41 -55.99
CA GLU A 370 -0.40 16.57 -56.34
C GLU A 370 0.43 17.85 -56.55
N HIS A 371 1.47 18.08 -55.73
CA HIS A 371 2.41 19.21 -55.86
C HIS A 371 3.14 19.19 -57.22
N ALA A 372 3.62 18.02 -57.63
CA ALA A 372 4.24 17.84 -58.95
C ALA A 372 3.24 18.10 -60.10
N GLN A 373 2.03 17.52 -60.03
CA GLN A 373 0.98 17.73 -61.05
C GLN A 373 0.55 19.20 -61.16
N LEU A 374 0.51 19.93 -60.04
CA LEU A 374 0.20 21.36 -60.05
C LEU A 374 1.31 22.17 -60.73
N LEU A 375 2.58 21.89 -60.42
CA LEU A 375 3.71 22.53 -61.09
C LEU A 375 3.72 22.26 -62.61
N ASP A 376 3.46 21.02 -63.03
CA ASP A 376 3.38 20.67 -64.45
C ASP A 376 2.25 21.41 -65.18
N ARG A 377 1.06 21.53 -64.56
CA ARG A 377 -0.06 22.33 -65.10
C ARG A 377 0.29 23.82 -65.23
N ILE A 378 1.04 24.38 -64.27
CA ILE A 378 1.53 25.76 -64.34
C ILE A 378 2.57 25.90 -65.47
N ASN A 379 3.52 24.97 -65.57
CA ASN A 379 4.54 24.95 -66.62
C ASN A 379 3.93 24.89 -68.03
N GLU A 380 2.94 24.02 -68.24
CA GLU A 380 2.19 23.89 -69.50
C GLU A 380 1.44 25.19 -69.83
N SER A 381 0.69 25.75 -68.88
CA SER A 381 -0.06 27.00 -69.06
C SER A 381 0.87 28.18 -69.40
N LEU A 382 2.02 28.26 -68.74
CA LEU A 382 3.04 29.29 -68.96
C LEU A 382 3.68 29.15 -70.35
N ALA A 383 3.92 27.92 -70.82
CA ALA A 383 4.38 27.65 -72.19
C ALA A 383 3.33 28.05 -73.25
N VAL A 384 2.06 27.73 -73.04
CA VAL A 384 0.96 28.10 -73.95
C VAL A 384 0.81 29.63 -74.05
N ILE A 385 0.92 30.36 -72.95
CA ILE A 385 0.82 31.83 -72.94
C ILE A 385 2.02 32.48 -73.62
N LYS A 386 3.24 31.98 -73.36
CA LYS A 386 4.45 32.41 -74.08
C LYS A 386 4.30 32.28 -75.59
N GLN A 387 3.80 31.13 -76.06
CA GLN A 387 3.57 30.91 -77.49
C GLN A 387 2.53 31.90 -78.02
N ARG A 388 1.35 32.01 -77.39
CA ARG A 388 0.28 32.93 -77.81
C ARG A 388 0.71 34.40 -77.83
N ARG A 389 1.53 34.85 -76.88
CA ARG A 389 2.06 36.22 -76.89
C ARG A 389 3.00 36.41 -78.09
N ASN A 390 3.96 35.51 -78.27
CA ASN A 390 4.89 35.59 -79.41
C ASN A 390 4.14 35.58 -80.75
N ASP A 391 3.13 34.71 -80.91
CA ASP A 391 2.30 34.63 -82.12
C ASP A 391 1.57 35.95 -82.41
N LEU A 392 1.02 36.62 -81.37
CA LEU A 392 0.36 37.92 -81.50
C LEU A 392 1.34 39.09 -81.68
N GLU A 393 2.52 39.04 -81.07
CA GLU A 393 3.60 40.01 -81.28
C GLU A 393 4.10 39.96 -82.74
N ASP A 394 4.29 38.75 -83.29
CA ASP A 394 4.62 38.53 -84.71
C ASP A 394 3.46 38.96 -85.63
N GLU A 395 2.19 38.70 -85.28
CA GLU A 395 1.06 39.15 -86.10
C GLU A 395 0.93 40.68 -86.08
N LEU A 396 1.09 41.34 -84.93
CA LEU A 396 1.07 42.80 -84.84
C LEU A 396 2.24 43.45 -85.57
N ALA A 397 3.45 42.88 -85.46
CA ALA A 397 4.60 43.33 -86.24
C ALA A 397 4.35 43.18 -87.76
N ARG A 398 3.70 42.10 -88.18
CA ARG A 398 3.28 41.88 -89.57
C ARG A 398 2.22 42.88 -90.03
N ARG A 399 1.17 43.12 -89.23
CA ARG A 399 0.12 44.10 -89.52
C ARG A 399 0.71 45.52 -89.62
N ALA A 400 1.62 45.90 -88.73
CA ALA A 400 2.32 47.18 -88.77
C ALA A 400 3.25 47.32 -89.99
N ALA A 401 3.90 46.23 -90.42
CA ALA A 401 4.68 46.21 -91.65
C ALA A 401 3.79 46.35 -92.91
N ASP A 402 2.65 45.66 -92.96
CA ASP A 402 1.65 45.79 -94.02
C ASP A 402 1.03 47.20 -94.06
N GLU A 403 0.80 47.82 -92.90
CA GLU A 403 0.27 49.19 -92.79
C GLU A 403 1.30 50.24 -93.20
N SER A 404 2.57 50.09 -92.80
CA SER A 404 3.69 50.89 -93.31
C SER A 404 3.86 50.75 -94.83
N LEU A 405 3.62 49.55 -95.38
CA LEU A 405 3.56 49.32 -96.83
C LEU A 405 2.39 50.05 -97.49
N ARG A 406 1.20 50.08 -96.87
CA ARG A 406 0.05 50.86 -97.35
C ARG A 406 0.34 52.36 -97.32
N ASP A 407 0.93 52.87 -96.25
CA ASP A 407 1.29 54.29 -96.10
C ASP A 407 2.41 54.71 -97.06
N ALA A 408 3.32 53.81 -97.43
CA ALA A 408 4.31 54.06 -98.49
C ALA A 408 3.69 54.04 -99.90
N ILE A 409 2.68 53.18 -100.12
CA ILE A 409 1.97 53.05 -101.41
C ILE A 409 0.93 54.17 -101.59
N ALA A 410 0.27 54.64 -100.53
CA ALA A 410 -0.78 55.66 -100.57
C ALA A 410 -0.37 56.94 -101.31
N PRO A 411 0.76 57.63 -101.01
CA PRO A 411 1.16 58.83 -101.74
C PRO A 411 1.59 58.52 -103.18
N LEU A 412 2.09 57.32 -103.48
CA LEU A 412 2.37 56.89 -104.85
C LEU A 412 1.07 56.72 -105.66
N VAL A 413 0.03 56.15 -105.05
CA VAL A 413 -1.31 56.01 -105.66
C VAL A 413 -1.97 57.38 -105.83
N THR A 414 -1.90 58.27 -104.84
CA THR A 414 -2.41 59.66 -104.96
C THR A 414 -1.67 60.41 -106.07
N ALA A 415 -0.33 60.34 -106.11
CA ALA A 415 0.46 60.97 -107.17
C ALA A 415 0.17 60.38 -108.55
N LEU A 416 -0.12 59.08 -108.65
CA LEU A 416 -0.53 58.45 -109.91
C LEU A 416 -1.92 58.95 -110.36
N ILE A 417 -2.88 59.08 -109.43
CA ILE A 417 -4.21 59.63 -109.68
C ILE A 417 -4.12 61.10 -110.13
N ASP A 418 -3.31 61.93 -109.46
CA ASP A 418 -3.08 63.32 -109.85
C ASP A 418 -2.41 63.43 -111.23
N ASN A 419 -1.46 62.55 -111.56
CA ASN A 419 -0.87 62.50 -112.90
C ASN A 419 -1.89 62.09 -113.98
N ILE A 420 -2.77 61.13 -113.69
CA ILE A 420 -3.85 60.72 -114.60
C ILE A 420 -4.84 61.87 -114.80
N LEU A 421 -5.27 62.54 -113.72
CA LEU A 421 -6.17 63.71 -113.79
C LEU A 421 -5.53 64.88 -114.56
N GLN A 422 -4.23 65.12 -114.42
CA GLN A 422 -3.51 66.08 -115.26
C GLN A 422 -3.46 65.66 -116.73
N PHE A 423 -3.31 64.35 -117.03
CA PHE A 423 -3.33 63.82 -118.39
C PHE A 423 -4.70 63.98 -119.06
N ASP A 424 -5.79 63.68 -118.34
CA ASP A 424 -7.15 63.89 -118.83
C ASP A 424 -7.47 65.37 -119.04
N CYS A 425 -6.98 66.25 -118.15
CA CYS A 425 -7.07 67.71 -118.34
C CYS A 425 -6.28 68.23 -119.56
N LEU A 426 -5.21 67.52 -119.98
CA LEU A 426 -4.45 67.84 -121.19
C LEU A 426 -5.13 67.32 -122.47
N LEU A 427 -5.82 66.18 -122.40
CA LEU A 427 -6.52 65.57 -123.55
C LEU A 427 -7.85 66.28 -123.92
N LEU A 428 -8.43 67.07 -123.03
CA LEU A 428 -9.75 67.70 -123.20
C LEU A 428 -9.75 69.14 -123.79
N LYS A 429 -8.67 69.59 -124.44
CA LYS A 429 -8.62 70.88 -125.17
C LYS A 429 -8.47 70.70 -126.69
N PRO A 430 -9.52 71.00 -127.50
CA PRO A 430 -9.45 70.91 -128.96
C PRO A 430 -8.82 72.15 -129.62
N PHE A 431 -8.20 71.92 -130.78
CA PHE A 431 -7.87 72.84 -131.90
C PHE A 431 -8.14 74.34 -131.74
N GLN A 432 -7.13 75.19 -132.02
CA GLN A 432 -7.10 76.02 -133.25
C GLN A 432 -5.77 76.79 -133.50
N VAL A 433 -5.34 76.75 -134.78
CA VAL A 433 -4.65 77.82 -135.57
C VAL A 433 -3.21 78.28 -135.24
N ILE A 434 -2.27 77.70 -136.01
CA ILE A 434 -1.09 78.25 -136.77
C ILE A 434 -1.05 79.80 -137.01
N HIS A 435 0.05 80.48 -137.39
CA HIS A 435 1.10 80.14 -138.37
C HIS A 435 2.30 81.12 -138.30
N LEU A 436 3.36 80.75 -139.04
CA LEU A 436 4.47 81.59 -139.55
C LEU A 436 5.49 82.10 -138.50
N VAL A 437 6.77 82.28 -138.83
CA VAL A 437 7.49 82.00 -140.09
C VAL A 437 8.59 80.96 -139.80
N VAL A 438 8.80 79.92 -140.63
CA VAL A 438 8.13 79.57 -141.89
C VAL A 438 6.85 78.77 -141.61
#